data_AF-A0A421NU75-F1
#
_entry.id   AF-A0A421NU75-F1
#
_cell.length_a   1.000
_cell.length_b   1.000
_cell.length_c   1.000
_cell.angle_alpha   90.00
_cell.angle_beta   90.00
_cell.angle_gamma   90.00
#
_symmetry.space_group_name_H-M   'P 1'
#
loop_
_entity.id
_entity.type
_entity.pdbx_description
1 polymer ?
#
loop_
_entity_poly.entity_id
_entity_poly.type
_entity_poly.pdbx_seq_one_letter_code
_entity_poly.pdbx_strand_id
1 'polypeptide(L)'
;MQKAKEYQTINYQPDGTIKSIIEFNPSTGKQVKATIFQQDGTTVDYIIEFDPSTGKTIKHTHYRPHGKTINFIYEFNPSTGKKIKETTYQDDGKKIDFISEFNPSTGELVKTINYQPDGKTIWYINEYDPQTGHPTKQTEFKSDGKTIDYIREYDPKTGNEIKTTTYHPDGVGIKWIREFNPKTGELIKTTYYHPDGKKIWYINEYDPQTGHPTKQTEFKSDGQTIDYIEEFNPETGNKINKTKFRSDGQTIDYIEEFNPETGNKIKKTDYRSDGQTIDYIEEFNPETGKIIKDIFYNPDGSIRSIEEYDEDDDDHECNCEYCDQ
;
A
#
# COMPACT_ATOMS: atom_id res chain seq x y z
N MET A 1 -66.24 -6.82 29.14
CA MET A 1 -65.86 -7.24 27.75
C MET A 1 -64.49 -6.66 27.44
N GLN A 2 -63.46 -7.49 27.47
CA GLN A 2 -62.10 -7.10 27.10
C GLN A 2 -61.99 -7.31 25.59
N LYS A 3 -61.90 -6.23 24.79
CA LYS A 3 -61.62 -6.34 23.35
C LYS A 3 -60.30 -7.09 23.19
N ALA A 4 -60.29 -8.15 22.39
CA ALA A 4 -59.06 -8.80 21.97
C ALA A 4 -58.17 -7.73 21.33
N LYS A 5 -57.01 -7.43 21.94
CA LYS A 5 -55.99 -6.64 21.28
C LYS A 5 -55.54 -7.48 20.09
N GLU A 6 -55.79 -7.03 18.87
CA GLU A 6 -55.22 -7.66 17.69
C GLU A 6 -53.70 -7.53 17.78
N TYR A 7 -53.02 -8.65 18.05
CA TYR A 7 -51.56 -8.69 18.16
C TYR A 7 -50.87 -8.75 16.79
N GLN A 8 -51.67 -8.82 15.72
CA GLN A 8 -51.21 -8.89 14.35
C GLN A 8 -52.22 -8.22 13.39
N THR A 9 -51.71 -7.62 12.33
CA THR A 9 -52.49 -7.09 11.19
C THR A 9 -51.98 -7.72 9.90
N ILE A 10 -52.89 -8.22 9.07
CA ILE A 10 -52.57 -8.76 7.74
C ILE A 10 -53.09 -7.79 6.69
N ASN A 11 -52.21 -7.29 5.84
CA ASN A 11 -52.57 -6.44 4.72
C ASN A 11 -52.53 -7.25 3.43
N TYR A 12 -53.52 -7.04 2.57
CA TYR A 12 -53.64 -7.75 1.30
C TYR A 12 -53.35 -6.82 0.11
N GLN A 13 -52.93 -7.41 -0.98
CA GLN A 13 -52.82 -6.77 -2.29
C GLN A 13 -54.18 -6.68 -2.98
N PRO A 14 -54.32 -5.88 -4.07
CA PRO A 14 -55.57 -5.80 -4.83
C PRO A 14 -56.04 -7.15 -5.41
N ASP A 15 -55.10 -8.06 -5.70
CA ASP A 15 -55.38 -9.42 -6.19
C ASP A 15 -55.74 -10.42 -5.07
N GLY A 16 -55.76 -9.98 -3.80
CA GLY A 16 -56.09 -10.80 -2.64
C GLY A 16 -54.91 -11.57 -2.04
N THR A 17 -53.71 -11.50 -2.62
CA THR A 17 -52.50 -12.10 -2.03
C THR A 17 -52.03 -11.32 -0.81
N ILE A 18 -51.26 -11.95 0.10
CA ILE A 18 -50.76 -11.27 1.30
C ILE A 18 -49.68 -10.26 0.88
N LYS A 19 -49.86 -9.00 1.27
CA LYS A 19 -48.85 -7.95 1.10
C LYS A 19 -47.88 -7.92 2.27
N SER A 20 -48.41 -7.97 3.50
CA SER A 20 -47.61 -7.89 4.71
C SER A 20 -48.33 -8.44 5.94
N ILE A 21 -47.55 -8.88 6.92
CA ILE A 21 -48.01 -9.24 8.26
C ILE A 21 -47.25 -8.35 9.25
N ILE A 22 -47.97 -7.60 10.08
CA ILE A 22 -47.42 -6.67 11.08
C ILE A 22 -47.75 -7.20 12.47
N GLU A 23 -46.75 -7.36 13.33
CA GLU A 23 -46.86 -7.83 14.71
C GLU A 23 -46.67 -6.65 15.69
N PHE A 24 -47.44 -6.62 16.78
CA PHE A 24 -47.44 -5.52 17.76
C PHE A 24 -47.11 -5.99 19.17
N ASN A 25 -46.38 -5.18 19.92
CA ASN A 25 -46.13 -5.39 21.34
C ASN A 25 -47.46 -5.36 22.13
N PRO A 26 -47.83 -6.41 22.88
CA PRO A 26 -49.10 -6.47 23.62
C PRO A 26 -49.31 -5.35 24.65
N SER A 27 -48.22 -4.89 25.27
CA SER A 27 -48.23 -3.90 26.33
C SER A 27 -48.27 -2.48 25.78
N THR A 28 -47.41 -2.18 24.80
CA THR A 28 -47.24 -0.81 24.27
C THR A 28 -48.07 -0.51 23.03
N GLY A 29 -48.54 -1.54 22.31
CA GLY A 29 -49.22 -1.40 21.02
C GLY A 29 -48.31 -0.94 19.87
N LYS A 30 -46.99 -0.85 20.09
CA LYS A 30 -46.03 -0.46 19.05
C LYS A 30 -45.70 -1.66 18.16
N GLN A 31 -45.43 -1.41 16.89
CA GLN A 31 -44.94 -2.45 15.98
C GLN A 31 -43.64 -3.03 16.53
N VAL A 32 -43.49 -4.34 16.42
CA VAL A 32 -42.25 -5.06 16.78
C VAL A 32 -41.64 -5.77 15.59
N LYS A 33 -42.48 -6.16 14.62
CA LYS A 33 -42.04 -6.84 13.41
C LYS A 33 -43.01 -6.62 12.25
N ALA A 34 -42.49 -6.49 11.04
CA ALA A 34 -43.27 -6.52 9.82
C ALA A 34 -42.63 -7.48 8.83
N THR A 35 -43.39 -8.43 8.31
CA THR A 35 -42.97 -9.35 7.24
C THR A 35 -43.62 -8.88 5.95
N ILE A 36 -42.82 -8.54 4.94
CA ILE A 36 -43.28 -8.06 3.64
C ILE A 36 -43.08 -9.17 2.62
N PHE A 37 -44.10 -9.43 1.81
CA PHE A 37 -44.10 -10.49 0.80
C PHE A 37 -43.97 -9.89 -0.60
N GLN A 38 -43.41 -10.69 -1.51
CA GLN A 38 -43.39 -10.39 -2.94
C GLN A 38 -44.80 -10.45 -3.55
N GLN A 39 -44.90 -10.19 -4.86
CA GLN A 39 -46.19 -10.15 -5.57
C GLN A 39 -46.99 -11.46 -5.45
N ASP A 40 -46.32 -12.61 -5.28
CA ASP A 40 -46.97 -13.91 -5.11
C ASP A 40 -47.65 -14.11 -3.73
N GLY A 41 -47.40 -13.19 -2.78
CA GLY A 41 -47.91 -13.21 -1.42
C GLY A 41 -47.48 -14.40 -0.55
N THR A 42 -46.50 -15.18 -0.98
CA THR A 42 -45.98 -16.34 -0.22
C THR A 42 -44.47 -16.28 -0.02
N THR A 43 -43.75 -15.66 -0.95
CA THR A 43 -42.32 -15.46 -0.89
C THR A 43 -42.01 -14.22 -0.07
N VAL A 44 -41.27 -14.37 1.02
CA VAL A 44 -40.83 -13.24 1.84
C VAL A 44 -39.82 -12.42 1.03
N ASP A 45 -40.07 -11.11 0.94
CA ASP A 45 -39.15 -10.14 0.35
C ASP A 45 -38.18 -9.62 1.42
N TYR A 46 -38.72 -9.01 2.48
CA TYR A 46 -37.94 -8.58 3.63
C TYR A 46 -38.74 -8.54 4.93
N ILE A 47 -38.01 -8.56 6.04
CA ILE A 47 -38.54 -8.43 7.41
C ILE A 47 -37.96 -7.18 8.05
N ILE A 48 -38.80 -6.37 8.68
CA ILE A 48 -38.42 -5.22 9.49
C ILE A 48 -38.63 -5.59 10.96
N GLU A 49 -37.64 -5.33 11.81
CA GLU A 49 -37.74 -5.45 13.27
C GLU A 49 -37.64 -4.04 13.89
N PHE A 50 -38.44 -3.81 14.93
CA PHE A 50 -38.57 -2.52 15.60
C PHE A 50 -38.24 -2.65 17.08
N ASP A 51 -37.61 -1.62 17.66
CA ASP A 51 -37.40 -1.52 19.09
C ASP A 51 -38.76 -1.48 19.82
N PRO A 52 -39.04 -2.41 20.75
CA PRO A 52 -40.37 -2.56 21.35
C PRO A 52 -40.78 -1.39 22.25
N SER A 53 -39.80 -0.59 22.71
CA SER A 53 -40.03 0.54 23.62
C SER A 53 -40.30 1.83 22.86
N THR A 54 -39.57 2.08 21.77
CA THR A 54 -39.62 3.31 20.98
C THR A 54 -40.49 3.15 19.73
N GLY A 55 -40.55 1.97 19.14
CA GLY A 55 -41.21 1.68 17.86
C GLY A 55 -40.36 2.03 16.64
N LYS A 56 -39.08 2.38 16.84
CA LYS A 56 -38.16 2.72 15.75
C LYS A 56 -37.55 1.47 15.16
N THR A 57 -37.30 1.50 13.85
CA THR A 57 -36.60 0.42 13.14
C THR A 57 -35.22 0.18 13.74
N ILE A 58 -34.90 -1.09 13.98
CA ILE A 58 -33.56 -1.53 14.42
C ILE A 58 -32.90 -2.44 13.42
N LYS A 59 -33.67 -3.17 12.59
CA LYS A 59 -33.10 -4.14 11.67
C LYS A 59 -34.00 -4.43 10.47
N HIS A 60 -33.40 -4.53 9.29
CA HIS A 60 -34.06 -5.06 8.09
C HIS A 60 -33.33 -6.33 7.64
N THR A 61 -34.06 -7.41 7.37
CA THR A 61 -33.52 -8.65 6.79
C THR A 61 -34.12 -8.83 5.40
N HIS A 62 -33.32 -8.75 4.35
CA HIS A 62 -33.76 -8.90 2.97
C HIS A 62 -33.42 -10.29 2.47
N TYR A 63 -34.39 -10.92 1.80
CA TYR A 63 -34.24 -12.25 1.24
C TYR A 63 -33.96 -12.15 -0.26
N ARG A 64 -33.37 -13.21 -0.81
CA ARG A 64 -33.18 -13.35 -2.26
C ARG A 64 -34.53 -13.56 -2.95
N PRO A 65 -34.63 -13.43 -4.29
CA PRO A 65 -35.91 -13.52 -5.00
C PRO A 65 -36.71 -14.81 -4.76
N HIS A 66 -36.06 -15.92 -4.41
CA HIS A 66 -36.76 -17.17 -4.06
C HIS A 66 -37.17 -17.28 -2.58
N GLY A 67 -36.93 -16.24 -1.76
CA GLY A 67 -37.40 -16.05 -0.38
C GLY A 67 -36.83 -16.98 0.69
N LYS A 68 -35.84 -17.82 0.38
CA LYS A 68 -35.33 -18.86 1.32
C LYS A 68 -34.00 -18.51 1.97
N THR A 69 -33.17 -17.73 1.29
CA THR A 69 -31.85 -17.34 1.75
C THR A 69 -31.79 -15.84 1.93
N ILE A 70 -31.04 -15.41 2.93
CA ILE A 70 -30.83 -14.00 3.21
C ILE A 70 -29.87 -13.46 2.15
N ASN A 71 -30.18 -12.28 1.62
CA ASN A 71 -29.30 -11.52 0.74
C ASN A 71 -28.42 -10.60 1.59
N PHE A 72 -29.05 -9.73 2.39
CA PHE A 72 -28.35 -8.82 3.29
C PHE A 72 -29.22 -8.41 4.48
N ILE A 73 -28.56 -7.94 5.53
CA ILE A 73 -29.17 -7.40 6.75
C ILE A 73 -28.67 -5.98 6.97
N TYR A 74 -29.58 -5.05 7.25
CA TYR A 74 -29.26 -3.72 7.77
C TYR A 74 -29.56 -3.64 9.25
N GLU A 75 -28.69 -3.00 10.02
CA GLU A 75 -28.91 -2.62 11.41
C GLU A 75 -28.90 -1.09 11.53
N PHE A 76 -29.76 -0.54 12.39
CA PHE A 76 -29.98 0.90 12.51
C PHE A 76 -29.77 1.38 13.93
N ASN A 77 -29.23 2.60 14.07
CA ASN A 77 -29.15 3.28 15.35
C ASN A 77 -30.57 3.70 15.79
N PRO A 78 -31.07 3.23 16.95
CA PRO A 78 -32.43 3.55 17.39
C PRO A 78 -32.60 5.03 17.77
N SER A 79 -31.53 5.77 18.07
CA SER A 79 -31.65 7.21 18.38
C SER A 79 -31.79 8.03 17.10
N THR A 80 -30.90 7.81 16.11
CA THR A 80 -30.81 8.64 14.90
C THR A 80 -31.58 8.09 13.70
N GLY A 81 -31.92 6.79 13.71
CA GLY A 81 -32.52 6.09 12.56
C GLY A 81 -31.54 5.83 11.41
N LYS A 82 -30.27 6.16 11.56
CA LYS A 82 -29.22 5.95 10.55
C LYS A 82 -28.81 4.48 10.51
N LYS A 83 -28.52 3.96 9.31
CA LYS A 83 -27.88 2.64 9.14
C LYS A 83 -26.51 2.68 9.84
N ILE A 84 -26.21 1.66 10.64
CA ILE A 84 -24.92 1.50 11.36
C ILE A 84 -24.15 0.29 10.90
N LYS A 85 -24.83 -0.70 10.33
CA LYS A 85 -24.20 -1.91 9.83
C LYS A 85 -25.00 -2.52 8.70
N GLU A 86 -24.27 -3.10 7.77
CA GLU A 86 -24.78 -3.94 6.71
C GLU A 86 -24.00 -5.25 6.71
N THR A 87 -24.69 -6.37 6.60
CA THR A 87 -24.07 -7.70 6.47
C THR A 87 -24.65 -8.35 5.23
N THR A 88 -23.80 -8.58 4.24
CA THR A 88 -24.17 -9.20 2.96
C THR A 88 -23.71 -10.64 2.95
N TYR A 89 -24.54 -11.53 2.41
CA TYR A 89 -24.30 -12.97 2.37
C TYR A 89 -24.05 -13.44 0.95
N GLN A 90 -23.18 -14.44 0.82
CA GLN A 90 -22.97 -15.18 -0.42
C GLN A 90 -24.26 -15.88 -0.87
N ASP A 91 -24.24 -16.47 -2.06
CA ASP A 91 -25.43 -17.09 -2.67
C ASP A 91 -26.09 -18.18 -1.83
N ASP A 92 -25.33 -18.85 -0.97
CA ASP A 92 -25.86 -19.83 -0.02
C ASP A 92 -26.69 -19.24 1.13
N GLY A 93 -26.65 -17.91 1.32
CA GLY A 93 -27.35 -17.17 2.38
C GLY A 93 -26.88 -17.46 3.80
N LYS A 94 -25.73 -18.10 3.96
CA LYS A 94 -25.16 -18.53 5.24
C LYS A 94 -23.79 -17.94 5.47
N LYS A 95 -22.95 -17.94 4.45
CA LYS A 95 -21.61 -17.36 4.49
C LYS A 95 -21.70 -15.86 4.29
N ILE A 96 -20.97 -15.12 5.11
CA ILE A 96 -20.84 -13.68 4.96
C ILE A 96 -19.92 -13.42 3.77
N ASP A 97 -20.32 -12.49 2.91
CA ASP A 97 -19.50 -11.97 1.82
C ASP A 97 -18.72 -10.75 2.31
N PHE A 98 -19.43 -9.75 2.82
CA PHE A 98 -18.83 -8.58 3.47
C PHE A 98 -19.72 -7.96 4.53
N ILE A 99 -19.10 -7.15 5.39
CA ILE A 99 -19.76 -6.30 6.38
C ILE A 99 -19.34 -4.86 6.13
N SER A 100 -20.29 -3.93 6.15
CA SER A 100 -20.04 -2.49 6.13
C SER A 100 -20.48 -1.87 7.45
N GLU A 101 -19.63 -1.04 8.06
CA GLU A 101 -19.92 -0.29 9.28
C GLU A 101 -20.04 1.21 8.96
N PHE A 102 -20.99 1.87 9.61
CA PHE A 102 -21.32 3.27 9.35
C PHE A 102 -21.31 4.07 10.66
N ASN A 103 -20.93 5.34 10.56
CA ASN A 103 -20.96 6.26 11.68
C ASN A 103 -22.40 6.42 12.20
N PRO A 104 -22.67 6.19 13.50
CA PRO A 104 -24.04 6.18 14.03
C PRO A 104 -24.74 7.55 14.03
N SER A 105 -23.98 8.64 13.97
CA SER A 105 -24.50 10.01 13.97
C SER A 105 -24.76 10.50 12.55
N THR A 106 -23.82 10.27 11.62
CA THR A 106 -23.89 10.81 10.25
C THR A 106 -24.49 9.81 9.25
N GLY A 107 -24.29 8.51 9.47
CA GLY A 107 -24.62 7.43 8.54
C GLY A 107 -23.55 7.19 7.46
N GLU A 108 -22.41 7.87 7.54
CA GLU A 108 -21.32 7.74 6.57
C GLU A 108 -20.55 6.43 6.77
N LEU A 109 -20.09 5.82 5.67
CA LEU A 109 -19.31 4.59 5.71
C LEU A 109 -17.97 4.84 6.39
N VAL A 110 -17.61 3.98 7.36
CA VAL A 110 -16.33 4.09 8.08
C VAL A 110 -15.45 2.85 7.91
N LYS A 111 -16.05 1.70 7.62
CA LYS A 111 -15.29 0.45 7.46
C LYS A 111 -16.02 -0.55 6.57
N THR A 112 -15.26 -1.33 5.81
CA THR A 112 -15.74 -2.57 5.20
C THR A 112 -14.81 -3.73 5.56
N ILE A 113 -15.38 -4.91 5.79
CA ILE A 113 -14.66 -6.16 6.06
C ILE A 113 -15.13 -7.17 5.02
N ASN A 114 -14.25 -7.60 4.15
CA ASN A 114 -14.53 -8.57 3.09
C ASN A 114 -13.99 -9.93 3.49
N TYR A 115 -14.78 -10.97 3.27
CA TYR A 115 -14.46 -12.34 3.65
C TYR A 115 -14.09 -13.17 2.42
N GLN A 116 -13.29 -14.20 2.65
CA GLN A 116 -12.96 -15.22 1.67
C GLN A 116 -14.17 -16.13 1.38
N PRO A 117 -14.12 -17.00 0.35
CA PRO A 117 -15.22 -17.89 0.00
C PRO A 117 -15.67 -18.88 1.09
N ASP A 118 -14.92 -19.03 2.18
CA ASP A 118 -15.36 -19.80 3.35
C ASP A 118 -16.34 -19.03 4.26
N GLY A 119 -16.47 -17.72 4.08
CA GLY A 119 -17.36 -16.82 4.82
C GLY A 119 -16.95 -16.54 6.26
N LYS A 120 -15.72 -16.85 6.65
CA LYS A 120 -15.20 -16.74 8.02
C LYS A 120 -13.85 -16.04 8.07
N THR A 121 -13.01 -16.33 7.10
CA THR A 121 -11.64 -15.85 6.99
C THR A 121 -11.67 -14.48 6.31
N ILE A 122 -11.07 -13.48 6.93
CA ILE A 122 -11.04 -12.12 6.35
C ILE A 122 -10.09 -12.13 5.16
N TRP A 123 -10.51 -11.51 4.06
CA TRP A 123 -9.65 -11.26 2.91
C TRP A 123 -9.01 -9.88 3.05
N TYR A 124 -9.80 -8.83 3.22
CA TYR A 124 -9.28 -7.49 3.47
C TYR A 124 -10.26 -6.62 4.26
N ILE A 125 -9.71 -5.58 4.89
CA ILE A 125 -10.46 -4.54 5.60
C ILE A 125 -10.11 -3.20 4.98
N ASN A 126 -11.12 -2.39 4.66
CA ASN A 126 -10.93 -0.99 4.29
C ASN A 126 -11.51 -0.09 5.40
N GLU A 127 -10.79 0.98 5.73
CA GLU A 127 -11.22 2.06 6.61
C GLU A 127 -11.38 3.33 5.77
N TYR A 128 -12.34 4.18 6.13
CA TYR A 128 -12.73 5.35 5.35
C TYR A 128 -12.76 6.60 6.20
N ASP A 129 -12.41 7.74 5.60
CA ASP A 129 -12.63 9.05 6.21
C ASP A 129 -14.13 9.39 6.12
N PRO A 130 -14.82 9.62 7.25
CA PRO A 130 -16.26 9.86 7.24
C PRO A 130 -16.66 11.23 6.69
N GLN A 131 -15.71 12.15 6.43
CA GLN A 131 -16.01 13.46 5.86
C GLN A 131 -15.89 13.46 4.33
N THR A 132 -14.89 12.78 3.78
CA THR A 132 -14.65 12.72 2.33
C THR A 132 -15.17 11.44 1.69
N GLY A 133 -15.37 10.37 2.47
CA GLY A 133 -15.71 9.03 1.99
C GLY A 133 -14.54 8.29 1.33
N HIS A 134 -13.35 8.89 1.29
CA HIS A 134 -12.17 8.27 0.70
C HIS A 134 -11.63 7.17 1.62
N PRO A 135 -11.03 6.10 1.07
CA PRO A 135 -10.29 5.15 1.89
C PRO A 135 -9.14 5.88 2.60
N THR A 136 -8.83 5.45 3.82
CA THR A 136 -7.68 5.91 4.61
C THR A 136 -6.69 4.79 4.84
N LYS A 137 -7.17 3.55 4.90
CA LYS A 137 -6.35 2.37 5.09
C LYS A 137 -7.00 1.13 4.49
N GLN A 138 -6.19 0.29 3.87
CA GLN A 138 -6.54 -1.08 3.49
C GLN A 138 -5.57 -2.04 4.16
N THR A 139 -6.07 -3.10 4.79
CA THR A 139 -5.27 -4.21 5.31
C THR A 139 -5.70 -5.48 4.59
N GLU A 140 -4.79 -6.10 3.83
CA GLU A 140 -5.04 -7.37 3.15
C GLU A 140 -4.36 -8.52 3.89
N PHE A 141 -5.08 -9.63 4.01
CA PHE A 141 -4.65 -10.84 4.70
C PHE A 141 -4.40 -11.96 3.69
N LYS A 142 -3.46 -12.84 4.03
CA LYS A 142 -3.24 -14.09 3.30
C LYS A 142 -4.44 -15.04 3.48
N SER A 143 -4.39 -16.18 2.80
CA SER A 143 -5.46 -17.18 2.81
C SER A 143 -5.79 -17.75 4.19
N ASP A 144 -4.92 -17.60 5.20
CA ASP A 144 -5.21 -17.99 6.59
C ASP A 144 -6.07 -16.96 7.36
N GLY A 145 -6.27 -15.76 6.80
CA GLY A 145 -7.05 -14.63 7.35
C GLY A 145 -6.50 -14.01 8.61
N LYS A 146 -5.24 -14.28 8.94
CA LYS A 146 -4.56 -13.76 10.15
C LYS A 146 -3.25 -13.09 9.81
N THR A 147 -2.52 -13.68 8.87
CA THR A 147 -1.23 -13.18 8.41
C THR A 147 -1.47 -12.04 7.45
N ILE A 148 -0.96 -10.86 7.78
CA ILE A 148 -1.06 -9.68 6.91
C ILE A 148 -0.14 -9.90 5.70
N ASP A 149 -0.66 -9.64 4.51
CA ASP A 149 0.14 -9.64 3.28
C ASP A 149 0.70 -8.25 3.01
N TYR A 150 -0.17 -7.24 3.01
CA TYR A 150 0.23 -5.85 2.91
C TYR A 150 -0.79 -4.90 3.55
N ILE A 151 -0.34 -3.68 3.82
CA ILE A 151 -1.16 -2.56 4.26
C ILE A 151 -0.94 -1.40 3.30
N ARG A 152 -2.03 -0.79 2.84
CA ARG A 152 -2.00 0.47 2.08
C ARG A 152 -2.61 1.59 2.93
N GLU A 153 -2.02 2.76 2.87
CA GLU A 153 -2.49 3.98 3.51
C GLU A 153 -2.76 5.03 2.43
N TYR A 154 -3.80 5.84 2.62
CA TYR A 154 -4.30 6.78 1.62
C TYR A 154 -4.47 8.18 2.22
N ASP A 155 -4.25 9.21 1.41
CA ASP A 155 -4.54 10.59 1.79
C ASP A 155 -6.07 10.80 1.83
N PRO A 156 -6.65 11.22 2.98
CA PRO A 156 -8.09 11.35 3.12
C PRO A 156 -8.70 12.44 2.23
N LYS A 157 -7.91 13.40 1.75
CA LYS A 157 -8.41 14.52 0.93
C LYS A 157 -8.41 14.20 -0.55
N THR A 158 -7.33 13.57 -1.04
CA THR A 158 -7.19 13.25 -2.47
C THR A 158 -7.65 11.83 -2.80
N GLY A 159 -7.62 10.92 -1.82
CA GLY A 159 -7.88 9.49 -2.01
C GLY A 159 -6.69 8.73 -2.62
N ASN A 160 -5.57 9.42 -2.87
CA ASN A 160 -4.37 8.80 -3.42
C ASN A 160 -3.69 7.91 -2.38
N GLU A 161 -3.12 6.80 -2.83
CA GLU A 161 -2.22 5.99 -2.01
C GLU A 161 -1.00 6.84 -1.63
N ILE A 162 -0.62 6.80 -0.35
CA ILE A 162 0.56 7.51 0.17
C ILE A 162 1.63 6.55 0.65
N LYS A 163 1.25 5.32 0.99
CA LYS A 163 2.18 4.32 1.49
C LYS A 163 1.65 2.91 1.29
N THR A 164 2.51 2.00 0.89
CA THR A 164 2.26 0.56 0.96
C THR A 164 3.38 -0.13 1.73
N THR A 165 3.01 -0.91 2.75
CA THR A 165 3.92 -1.77 3.52
C THR A 165 3.59 -3.22 3.19
N THR A 166 4.55 -3.94 2.63
CA THR A 166 4.40 -5.35 2.28
C THR A 166 5.24 -6.21 3.23
N TYR A 167 4.66 -7.31 3.69
CA TYR A 167 5.30 -8.21 4.64
C TYR A 167 5.88 -9.45 3.96
N HIS A 168 6.86 -10.06 4.61
CA HIS A 168 7.38 -11.37 4.24
C HIS A 168 6.29 -12.44 4.42
N PRO A 169 6.48 -13.68 3.90
CA PRO A 169 5.49 -14.74 4.01
C PRO A 169 5.04 -15.09 5.44
N ASP A 170 5.87 -14.79 6.45
CA ASP A 170 5.53 -14.96 7.87
C ASP A 170 4.58 -13.89 8.43
N GLY A 171 4.36 -12.80 7.69
CA GLY A 171 3.52 -11.65 8.06
C GLY A 171 4.08 -10.81 9.21
N VAL A 172 5.32 -11.02 9.63
CA VAL A 172 5.94 -10.29 10.74
C VAL A 172 7.01 -9.34 10.22
N GLY A 173 7.93 -9.84 9.39
CA GLY A 173 9.00 -9.03 8.84
C GLY A 173 8.50 -8.14 7.70
N ILE A 174 8.88 -6.86 7.68
CA ILE A 174 8.60 -6.00 6.53
C ILE A 174 9.51 -6.44 5.38
N LYS A 175 8.97 -6.61 4.18
CA LYS A 175 9.73 -6.90 2.97
C LYS A 175 10.17 -5.61 2.28
N TRP A 176 9.23 -4.69 2.10
CA TRP A 176 9.49 -3.36 1.57
C TRP A 176 8.38 -2.39 1.93
N ILE A 177 8.71 -1.10 1.88
CA ILE A 177 7.77 0.02 2.01
C ILE A 177 7.89 0.88 0.76
N ARG A 178 6.77 1.21 0.13
CA ARG A 178 6.66 2.23 -0.92
C ARG A 178 5.99 3.47 -0.36
N GLU A 179 6.50 4.63 -0.70
CA GLU A 179 5.96 5.95 -0.34
C GLU A 179 5.62 6.71 -1.63
N PHE A 180 4.48 7.40 -1.62
CA PHE A 180 3.91 8.05 -2.81
C PHE A 180 3.58 9.50 -2.51
N ASN A 181 3.60 10.34 -3.54
CA ASN A 181 3.19 11.74 -3.44
C ASN A 181 1.68 11.83 -3.18
N PRO A 182 1.21 12.47 -2.08
CA PRO A 182 -0.21 12.52 -1.75
C PRO A 182 -1.08 13.27 -2.76
N LYS A 183 -0.48 14.16 -3.58
CA LYS A 183 -1.22 14.96 -4.57
C LYS A 183 -1.32 14.27 -5.93
N THR A 184 -0.24 13.63 -6.38
CA THR A 184 -0.16 13.04 -7.73
C THR A 184 -0.34 11.52 -7.73
N GLY A 185 -0.07 10.85 -6.60
CA GLY A 185 -0.07 9.38 -6.50
C GLY A 185 1.20 8.72 -7.06
N GLU A 186 2.19 9.52 -7.47
CA GLU A 186 3.44 9.01 -8.05
C GLU A 186 4.37 8.44 -6.97
N LEU A 187 5.07 7.35 -7.29
CA LEU A 187 6.06 6.73 -6.40
C LEU A 187 7.24 7.66 -6.21
N ILE A 188 7.58 7.97 -4.96
CA ILE A 188 8.73 8.84 -4.64
C ILE A 188 9.87 8.08 -3.95
N LYS A 189 9.56 6.96 -3.29
CA LYS A 189 10.56 6.19 -2.54
C LYS A 189 10.14 4.75 -2.32
N THR A 190 11.12 3.85 -2.36
CA THR A 190 10.97 2.46 -1.91
C THR A 190 12.10 2.10 -0.95
N THR A 191 11.77 1.56 0.22
CA THR A 191 12.72 1.03 1.20
C THR A 191 12.61 -0.49 1.21
N TYR A 192 13.70 -1.19 0.96
CA TYR A 192 13.78 -2.65 0.99
C TYR A 192 14.44 -3.10 2.28
N TYR A 193 13.92 -4.19 2.86
CA TYR A 193 14.41 -4.74 4.10
C TYR A 193 15.01 -6.12 3.87
N HIS A 194 15.97 -6.48 4.72
CA HIS A 194 16.51 -7.83 4.78
C HIS A 194 15.42 -8.85 5.20
N PRO A 195 15.70 -10.17 5.06
CA PRO A 195 14.76 -11.22 5.47
C PRO A 195 14.35 -11.17 6.95
N ASP A 196 15.14 -10.53 7.83
CA ASP A 196 14.75 -10.29 9.23
C ASP A 196 13.61 -9.27 9.39
N GLY A 197 13.31 -8.54 8.32
CA GLY A 197 12.26 -7.55 8.19
C GLY A 197 12.41 -6.32 9.08
N LYS A 198 13.61 -6.07 9.60
CA LYS A 198 13.92 -4.95 10.50
C LYS A 198 15.05 -4.10 9.97
N LYS A 199 16.06 -4.72 9.38
CA LYS A 199 17.22 -4.03 8.83
C LYS A 199 16.96 -3.62 7.40
N ILE A 200 17.26 -2.37 7.07
CA ILE A 200 17.16 -1.86 5.72
C ILE A 200 18.29 -2.47 4.90
N TRP A 201 17.98 -2.97 3.72
CA TRP A 201 18.98 -3.41 2.74
C TRP A 201 19.35 -2.26 1.82
N TYR A 202 18.37 -1.62 1.17
CA TYR A 202 18.61 -0.43 0.37
C TYR A 202 17.35 0.43 0.24
N ILE A 203 17.55 1.69 -0.12
CA ILE A 203 16.50 2.68 -0.38
C ILE A 203 16.68 3.20 -1.80
N ASN A 204 15.58 3.25 -2.56
CA ASN A 204 15.51 3.93 -3.84
C ASN A 204 14.61 5.16 -3.72
N GLU A 205 15.06 6.29 -4.23
CA GLU A 205 14.31 7.53 -4.41
C GLU A 205 14.04 7.72 -5.90
N TYR A 206 12.89 8.31 -6.24
CA TYR A 206 12.40 8.39 -7.62
C TYR A 206 12.01 9.83 -7.97
N ASP A 207 12.24 10.19 -9.23
CA ASP A 207 11.66 11.41 -9.78
C ASP A 207 10.15 11.18 -10.00
N PRO A 208 9.27 12.02 -9.44
CA PRO A 208 7.84 11.80 -9.56
C PRO A 208 7.32 12.02 -10.99
N GLN A 209 7.99 12.82 -11.82
CA GLN A 209 7.53 13.13 -13.18
C GLN A 209 7.91 12.04 -14.18
N THR A 210 9.13 11.52 -14.10
CA THR A 210 9.63 10.48 -15.04
C THR A 210 9.45 9.06 -14.49
N GLY A 211 9.36 8.91 -13.17
CA GLY A 211 9.34 7.61 -12.48
C GLY A 211 10.70 6.92 -12.44
N HIS A 212 11.76 7.54 -12.97
CA HIS A 212 13.10 7.00 -12.92
C HIS A 212 13.70 7.12 -11.52
N PRO A 213 14.58 6.18 -11.10
CA PRO A 213 15.34 6.36 -9.87
C PRO A 213 16.19 7.62 -9.99
N THR A 214 16.37 8.34 -8.88
CA THR A 214 17.28 9.48 -8.75
C THR A 214 18.42 9.18 -7.81
N LYS A 215 18.18 8.29 -6.83
CA LYS A 215 19.18 7.87 -5.85
C LYS A 215 18.90 6.48 -5.33
N GLN A 216 19.94 5.69 -5.16
CA GLN A 216 19.94 4.44 -4.41
C GLN A 216 20.96 4.52 -3.28
N THR A 217 20.56 4.18 -2.06
CA THR A 217 21.47 4.04 -0.91
C THR A 217 21.43 2.60 -0.45
N GLU A 218 22.54 1.87 -0.57
CA GLU A 218 22.66 0.50 -0.07
C GLU A 218 23.37 0.48 1.29
N PHE A 219 22.87 -0.36 2.19
CA PHE A 219 23.37 -0.54 3.54
C PHE A 219 24.03 -1.90 3.68
N LYS A 220 24.96 -1.98 4.62
CA LYS A 220 25.60 -3.24 5.02
C LYS A 220 24.63 -4.08 5.84
N SER A 221 25.05 -5.30 6.17
CA SER A 221 24.25 -6.28 6.93
C SER A 221 23.80 -5.84 8.34
N ASP A 222 24.32 -4.74 8.88
CA ASP A 222 23.81 -4.12 10.12
C ASP A 222 22.56 -3.26 9.90
N GLY A 223 22.24 -2.91 8.65
CA GLY A 223 21.11 -2.12 8.22
C GLY A 223 21.20 -0.62 8.52
N GLN A 224 22.38 -0.12 8.88
CA GLN A 224 22.61 1.27 9.30
C GLN A 224 23.86 1.86 8.64
N THR A 225 24.92 1.08 8.51
CA THR A 225 26.17 1.50 7.89
C THR A 225 25.98 1.51 6.38
N ILE A 226 26.18 2.66 5.74
CA ILE A 226 26.08 2.78 4.28
C ILE A 226 27.22 2.00 3.64
N ASP A 227 26.90 1.22 2.61
CA ASP A 227 27.89 0.54 1.78
C ASP A 227 28.26 1.41 0.58
N TYR A 228 27.27 1.85 -0.18
CA TYR A 228 27.46 2.79 -1.29
C TYR A 228 26.20 3.60 -1.56
N ILE A 229 26.38 4.71 -2.27
CA ILE A 229 25.30 5.53 -2.83
C ILE A 229 25.48 5.60 -4.34
N GLU A 230 24.40 5.40 -5.08
CA GLU A 230 24.34 5.64 -6.52
C GLU A 230 23.34 6.76 -6.80
N GLU A 231 23.68 7.66 -7.72
CA GLU A 231 22.83 8.74 -8.20
C GLU A 231 22.56 8.56 -9.68
N PHE A 232 21.38 8.99 -10.12
CA PHE A 232 20.86 8.71 -11.46
C PHE A 232 20.28 9.97 -12.08
N ASN A 233 20.43 10.10 -13.40
CA ASN A 233 19.80 11.15 -14.17
C ASN A 233 18.28 10.90 -14.25
N PRO A 234 17.43 11.86 -13.83
CA PRO A 234 15.98 11.66 -13.82
C PRO A 234 15.37 11.53 -15.22
N GLU A 235 15.98 12.11 -16.26
CA GLU A 235 15.48 12.07 -17.63
C GLU A 235 15.83 10.75 -18.32
N THR A 236 17.08 10.30 -18.23
CA THR A 236 17.56 9.10 -18.93
C THR A 236 17.47 7.83 -18.09
N GLY A 237 17.43 7.96 -16.77
CA GLY A 237 17.51 6.84 -15.82
C GLY A 237 18.92 6.25 -15.68
N ASN A 238 19.91 6.78 -16.41
CA ASN A 238 21.29 6.31 -16.33
C ASN A 238 21.94 6.76 -15.03
N LYS A 239 22.84 5.92 -14.51
CA LYS A 239 23.71 6.28 -13.38
C LYS A 239 24.58 7.47 -13.77
N ILE A 240 24.78 8.41 -12.85
CA ILE A 240 25.68 9.56 -13.00
C ILE A 240 26.83 9.51 -12.02
N ASN A 241 26.61 8.91 -10.85
CA ASN A 241 27.62 8.84 -9.79
C ASN A 241 27.45 7.57 -8.96
N LYS A 242 28.57 7.01 -8.49
CA LYS A 242 28.61 6.01 -7.43
C LYS A 242 29.69 6.37 -6.43
N THR A 243 29.30 6.56 -5.17
CA THR A 243 30.22 6.73 -4.05
C THR A 243 30.25 5.46 -3.21
N LYS A 244 31.41 4.82 -3.12
CA LYS A 244 31.64 3.65 -2.26
C LYS A 244 32.25 4.10 -0.94
N PHE A 245 31.75 3.58 0.17
CA PHE A 245 32.27 3.86 1.51
C PHE A 245 33.06 2.67 2.07
N ARG A 246 34.06 2.99 2.89
CA ARG A 246 34.86 2.01 3.64
C ARG A 246 34.03 1.37 4.76
N SER A 247 34.67 0.51 5.54
CA SER A 247 34.02 -0.30 6.60
C SER A 247 33.17 0.51 7.58
N ASP A 248 33.55 1.74 7.90
CA ASP A 248 32.84 2.68 8.80
C ASP A 248 31.58 3.34 8.19
N GLY A 249 31.35 3.20 6.88
CA GLY A 249 30.22 3.79 6.16
C GLY A 249 30.24 5.31 6.05
N GLN A 250 31.37 5.95 6.33
CA GLN A 250 31.54 7.41 6.28
C GLN A 250 32.74 7.81 5.43
N THR A 251 33.86 7.09 5.57
CA THR A 251 35.08 7.34 4.83
C THR A 251 34.92 6.84 3.40
N ILE A 252 35.15 7.71 2.41
CA ILE A 252 35.03 7.34 1.00
C ILE A 252 36.19 6.40 0.63
N ASP A 253 35.86 5.35 -0.11
CA ASP A 253 36.83 4.43 -0.71
C ASP A 253 37.15 4.87 -2.15
N TYR A 254 36.10 5.00 -2.96
CA TYR A 254 36.21 5.52 -4.32
C TYR A 254 34.91 6.19 -4.78
N ILE A 255 35.03 7.01 -5.82
CA ILE A 255 33.91 7.60 -6.56
C ILE A 255 34.02 7.20 -8.03
N GLU A 256 32.91 6.81 -8.65
CA GLU A 256 32.80 6.60 -10.10
C GLU A 256 31.80 7.60 -10.69
N GLU A 257 32.20 8.29 -11.75
CA GLU A 257 31.36 9.23 -12.50
C GLU A 257 30.99 8.61 -13.85
N PHE A 258 29.78 8.88 -14.33
CA PHE A 258 29.21 8.25 -15.53
C PHE A 258 28.60 9.30 -16.46
N ASN A 259 28.67 9.05 -17.77
CA ASN A 259 28.00 9.87 -18.77
C ASN A 259 26.48 9.65 -18.68
N PRO A 260 25.66 10.71 -18.49
CA PRO A 260 24.22 10.58 -18.33
C PRO A 260 23.48 10.10 -19.59
N GLU A 261 24.04 10.29 -20.78
CA GLU A 261 23.42 9.91 -22.06
C GLU A 261 23.76 8.46 -22.44
N THR A 262 25.04 8.08 -22.36
CA THR A 262 25.51 6.75 -22.76
C THR A 262 25.46 5.72 -21.62
N GLY A 263 25.51 6.18 -20.36
CA GLY A 263 25.63 5.34 -19.17
C GLY A 263 27.04 4.78 -18.94
N ASN A 264 28.01 5.12 -19.79
CA ASN A 264 29.39 4.67 -19.66
C ASN A 264 30.08 5.37 -18.49
N LYS A 265 30.96 4.65 -17.79
CA LYS A 265 31.86 5.26 -16.81
C LYS A 265 32.78 6.24 -17.56
N ILE A 266 32.99 7.42 -16.99
CA ILE A 266 33.90 8.45 -17.53
C ILE A 266 35.08 8.70 -16.62
N LYS A 267 34.93 8.40 -15.32
CA LYS A 267 36.00 8.61 -14.34
C LYS A 267 35.84 7.71 -13.13
N LYS A 268 36.94 7.29 -12.55
CA LYS A 268 37.01 6.69 -11.21
C LYS A 268 38.10 7.39 -10.41
N THR A 269 37.83 7.69 -9.15
CA THR A 269 38.78 8.33 -8.23
C THR A 269 38.84 7.49 -6.97
N ASP A 270 39.98 6.87 -6.71
CA ASP A 270 40.25 6.11 -5.50
C ASP A 270 40.93 7.00 -4.46
N TYR A 271 40.49 6.90 -3.21
CA TYR A 271 41.00 7.68 -2.10
C TYR A 271 41.84 6.81 -1.18
N ARG A 272 42.79 7.43 -0.48
CA ARG A 272 43.57 6.80 0.58
C ARG A 272 42.68 6.48 1.79
N SER A 273 43.29 5.90 2.83
CA SER A 273 42.56 5.49 4.04
C SER A 273 41.91 6.64 4.81
N ASP A 274 42.32 7.88 4.57
CA ASP A 274 41.70 9.09 5.14
C ASP A 274 40.40 9.52 4.42
N GLY A 275 40.10 8.92 3.26
CA GLY A 275 38.93 9.21 2.43
C GLY A 275 38.90 10.60 1.80
N GLN A 276 40.03 11.32 1.79
CA GLN A 276 40.14 12.68 1.27
C GLN A 276 41.30 12.83 0.30
N THR A 277 42.44 12.21 0.60
CA THR A 277 43.62 12.25 -0.25
C THR A 277 43.42 11.28 -1.41
N ILE A 278 43.54 11.76 -2.64
CA ILE A 278 43.44 10.92 -3.84
C ILE A 278 44.67 10.01 -3.90
N ASP A 279 44.45 8.73 -4.17
CA ASP A 279 45.51 7.75 -4.44
C ASP A 279 45.74 7.63 -5.95
N TYR A 280 44.65 7.52 -6.71
CA TYR A 280 44.68 7.26 -8.14
C TYR A 280 43.37 7.67 -8.85
N ILE A 281 43.46 8.04 -10.13
CA ILE A 281 42.32 8.36 -11.00
C ILE A 281 42.43 7.56 -12.30
N GLU A 282 41.32 6.98 -12.74
CA GLU A 282 41.11 6.42 -14.09
C GLU A 282 40.14 7.33 -14.84
N GLU A 283 40.45 7.70 -16.09
CA GLU A 283 39.55 8.38 -17.02
C GLU A 283 39.22 7.47 -18.21
N PHE A 284 37.97 7.57 -18.68
CA PHE A 284 37.42 6.68 -19.68
C PHE A 284 36.77 7.48 -20.81
N ASN A 285 36.80 6.94 -22.03
CA ASN A 285 36.09 7.53 -23.15
C ASN A 285 34.57 7.44 -22.91
N PRO A 286 33.83 8.56 -23.02
CA PRO A 286 32.40 8.60 -22.74
C PRO A 286 31.53 7.78 -23.71
N GLU A 287 31.98 7.55 -24.93
CA GLU A 287 31.25 6.83 -25.99
C GLU A 287 31.58 5.34 -25.99
N THR A 288 32.85 4.96 -25.80
CA THR A 288 33.30 3.56 -25.87
C THR A 288 33.41 2.88 -24.50
N GLY A 289 33.57 3.66 -23.42
CA GLY A 289 33.80 3.17 -22.06
C GLY A 289 35.18 2.56 -21.83
N LYS A 290 36.11 2.68 -22.79
CA LYS A 290 37.50 2.25 -22.65
C LYS A 290 38.30 3.23 -21.79
N ILE A 291 39.29 2.74 -21.03
CA ILE A 291 40.24 3.58 -20.30
C ILE A 291 41.07 4.36 -21.32
N ILE A 292 41.28 5.64 -21.06
CA ILE A 292 42.13 6.53 -21.87
C ILE A 292 43.27 7.13 -21.07
N LYS A 293 43.16 7.17 -19.73
CA LYS A 293 44.16 7.82 -18.89
C LYS A 293 44.11 7.35 -17.44
N ASP A 294 45.30 7.21 -16.87
CA ASP A 294 45.55 6.83 -15.49
C ASP A 294 46.47 7.86 -14.83
N ILE A 295 46.14 8.29 -13.61
CA ILE A 295 46.91 9.30 -12.86
C ILE A 295 47.15 8.81 -11.44
N PHE A 296 48.41 8.58 -11.09
CA PHE A 296 48.82 8.15 -9.76
C PHE A 296 49.32 9.33 -8.94
N TYR A 297 48.96 9.39 -7.66
CA TYR A 297 49.33 10.50 -6.77
C TYR A 297 50.24 10.04 -5.63
N ASN A 298 51.12 10.92 -5.17
CA ASN A 298 51.88 10.77 -3.94
C ASN A 298 51.01 11.09 -2.70
N PRO A 299 51.43 10.70 -1.49
CA PRO A 299 50.68 11.02 -0.27
C PRO A 299 50.54 12.52 0.04
N ASP A 300 51.38 13.38 -0.52
CA ASP A 300 51.29 14.84 -0.40
C ASP A 300 50.34 15.47 -1.44
N GLY A 301 49.75 14.67 -2.31
CA GLY A 301 48.84 15.09 -3.37
C GLY A 301 49.53 15.50 -4.68
N SER A 302 50.86 15.41 -4.78
CA SER A 302 51.55 15.63 -6.06
C SER A 302 51.29 14.48 -7.03
N ILE A 303 51.26 14.74 -8.33
CA ILE A 303 51.20 13.68 -9.34
C ILE A 303 52.52 12.90 -9.30
N ARG A 304 52.42 11.57 -9.25
CA ARG A 304 53.53 10.63 -9.30
C ARG A 304 53.82 10.16 -10.72
N SER A 305 52.78 9.78 -11.46
CA SER A 305 52.87 9.34 -12.85
C SER A 305 51.52 9.50 -13.57
N ILE A 306 51.59 9.60 -14.89
CA ILE A 306 50.43 9.60 -15.79
C ILE A 306 50.70 8.53 -16.85
N GLU A 307 49.69 7.72 -17.16
CA GLU A 307 49.71 6.74 -18.25
C GLU A 307 48.54 7.05 -19.17
N GLU A 308 48.76 7.16 -20.48
CA GLU A 308 47.72 7.46 -21.48
C GLU A 308 47.61 6.29 -22.46
N TYR A 309 46.39 6.01 -22.90
CA TYR A 309 46.08 4.85 -23.74
C TYR A 309 45.44 5.29 -25.05
N ASP A 310 45.96 4.80 -26.17
CA ASP A 310 45.31 4.92 -27.48
C ASP A 310 44.20 3.88 -27.59
N GLU A 311 43.02 4.28 -28.07
CA GLU A 311 41.89 3.37 -28.23
C GLU A 311 42.04 2.41 -29.41
N ASP A 312 42.94 2.75 -30.35
CA ASP A 312 43.18 2.05 -31.61
C ASP A 312 44.44 1.16 -31.60
N ASP A 313 45.28 1.22 -30.55
CA ASP A 313 46.53 0.44 -30.44
C ASP A 313 46.57 -0.39 -29.14
N ASP A 314 46.78 -1.71 -29.26
CA ASP A 314 46.94 -2.61 -28.10
C ASP A 314 48.32 -2.42 -27.41
N ASP A 315 49.21 -1.60 -27.98
CA ASP A 315 50.57 -1.34 -27.50
C ASP A 315 50.63 -0.09 -26.61
N HIS A 316 51.15 -0.28 -25.41
CA HIS A 316 51.10 0.68 -24.30
C HIS A 316 52.26 1.69 -24.41
N GLU A 317 51.97 2.98 -24.62
CA GLU A 317 52.96 4.06 -24.47
C GLU A 317 52.91 4.65 -23.04
N CYS A 318 53.74 4.10 -22.15
CA CYS A 318 53.95 4.67 -20.82
C CYS A 318 54.76 5.98 -20.92
N ASN A 319 54.11 7.12 -21.09
CA ASN A 319 54.74 8.44 -21.00
C ASN A 319 54.93 8.85 -19.52
N CYS A 320 55.99 8.33 -18.89
CA CYS A 320 56.46 8.81 -17.58
C CYS A 320 57.02 10.25 -17.70
N GLU A 321 56.16 11.27 -17.64
CA GLU A 321 56.58 12.67 -17.81
C GLU A 321 57.14 13.35 -16.54
N TYR A 322 57.22 12.67 -15.39
CA TYR A 322 57.66 13.27 -14.11
C TYR A 322 58.63 12.43 -13.26
N CYS A 323 59.50 11.63 -13.90
CA CYS A 323 60.67 11.05 -13.23
C CYS A 323 61.92 11.87 -13.57
N ASP A 324 61.98 13.14 -13.14
CA ASP A 324 63.23 13.88 -12.88
C ASP A 324 62.91 15.33 -12.45
N GLN A 325 62.82 15.56 -11.13
CA GLN A 325 63.29 16.80 -10.48
C GLN A 325 63.52 16.63 -8.98
#